data_AF-A0A4Y9SJL1-F1
#
_entry.id   AF-A0A4Y9SJL1-F1
#
_cell.length_a   1.000
_cell.length_b   1.000
_cell.length_c   1.000
_cell.angle_alpha   90.00
_cell.angle_beta   90.00
_cell.angle_gamma   90.00
#
_symmetry.space_group_name_H-M   'P 1'
#
loop_
_entity.id
_entity.type
_entity.pdbx_description
1 polymer ?
#
loop_
_entity_poly.entity_id
_entity_poly.type
_entity_poly.pdbx_seq_one_letter_code
_entity_poly.pdbx_strand_id
1 'polypeptide(L)'
;MVMTTAAEVLARARAATGHAILYWIGQGGRDPHAALPSNPVRVAREWAGLDPADQRELAPLARQMGIDVTDASLELPACDCSGFVCWALGLARFAPGPDAGDWINTDSIWADASGPQRRFQQLRAARPGALVVYPQKDSGEHYGHVAIVIETDDQGSATRIAHCSADNLRSAPYDAIKITTPEKFTRQHLSIYAWCRDVA
;
A
#
# COMPACT_ATOMS: atom_id res chain seq x y z
N MET A 1 -21.70 13.26 6.60
CA MET A 1 -20.54 12.90 5.77
C MET A 1 -20.78 11.50 5.26
N VAL A 2 -20.73 11.25 3.95
CA VAL A 2 -20.90 9.89 3.41
C VAL A 2 -19.65 9.10 3.79
N MET A 3 -19.81 8.02 4.57
CA MET A 3 -18.72 7.12 4.93
C MET A 3 -18.49 6.13 3.79
N THR A 4 -17.23 5.87 3.45
CA THR A 4 -16.88 4.81 2.48
C THR A 4 -17.39 3.49 3.02
N THR A 5 -18.12 2.72 2.23
CA THR A 5 -18.59 1.37 2.60
C THR A 5 -17.50 0.33 2.35
N ALA A 6 -17.58 -0.82 3.04
CA ALA A 6 -16.71 -1.95 2.75
C ALA A 6 -16.71 -2.36 1.26
N ALA A 7 -17.88 -2.31 0.61
CA ALA A 7 -18.03 -2.63 -0.81
C ALA A 7 -17.27 -1.63 -1.71
N GLU A 8 -17.30 -0.34 -1.39
CA GLU A 8 -16.54 0.69 -2.11
C GLU A 8 -15.04 0.52 -1.91
N VAL A 9 -14.58 0.20 -0.70
CA VAL A 9 -13.16 -0.12 -0.44
C VAL A 9 -12.69 -1.26 -1.33
N LEU A 10 -13.48 -2.35 -1.41
CA LEU A 10 -13.17 -3.51 -2.24
C LEU A 10 -13.18 -3.17 -3.74
N ALA A 11 -14.16 -2.39 -4.20
CA ALA A 11 -14.25 -1.96 -5.58
C ALA A 11 -13.04 -1.11 -5.98
N ARG A 12 -12.65 -0.15 -5.13
CA ARG A 12 -11.46 0.69 -5.31
C ARG A 12 -10.19 -0.16 -5.35
N ALA A 13 -10.01 -1.06 -4.38
CA ALA A 13 -8.84 -1.93 -4.31
C ALA A 13 -8.66 -2.79 -5.58
N ARG A 14 -9.77 -3.30 -6.15
CA ARG A 14 -9.75 -4.06 -7.42
C ARG A 14 -9.48 -3.17 -8.62
N ALA A 15 -10.06 -1.96 -8.66
CA ALA A 15 -9.89 -1.02 -9.76
C ALA A 15 -8.46 -0.50 -9.91
N ALA A 16 -7.64 -0.56 -8.84
CA ALA A 16 -6.26 -0.09 -8.85
C ALA A 16 -5.26 -1.06 -9.50
N THR A 17 -5.65 -2.27 -9.89
CA THR A 17 -4.77 -3.23 -10.57
C THR A 17 -4.78 -3.04 -12.09
N GLY A 18 -3.67 -3.33 -12.76
CA GLY A 18 -3.57 -3.35 -14.22
C GLY A 18 -3.21 -2.00 -14.85
N HIS A 19 -2.62 -1.08 -14.08
CA HIS A 19 -2.29 0.28 -14.51
C HIS A 19 -0.79 0.54 -14.64
N ALA A 20 0.02 -0.51 -14.51
CA ALA A 20 1.48 -0.43 -14.58
C ALA A 20 2.06 0.59 -13.58
N ILE A 21 1.50 0.62 -12.36
CA ILE A 21 1.93 1.52 -11.29
C ILE A 21 3.27 1.03 -10.75
N LEU A 22 4.25 1.94 -10.64
CA LEU A 22 5.53 1.68 -10.00
C LEU A 22 5.39 1.63 -8.47
N TYR A 23 6.21 0.81 -7.82
CA TYR A 23 6.40 0.89 -6.39
C TYR A 23 7.43 1.98 -6.09
N TRP A 24 7.06 2.96 -5.28
CA TRP A 24 7.99 3.98 -4.80
C TRP A 24 7.59 4.46 -3.41
N ILE A 25 8.52 4.36 -2.45
CA ILE A 25 8.26 4.70 -1.06
C ILE A 25 7.85 6.18 -0.91
N GLY A 26 6.84 6.44 -0.07
CA GLY A 26 6.30 7.78 0.16
C GLY A 26 5.34 8.28 -0.94
N GLN A 27 5.06 7.48 -1.97
CA GLN A 27 4.13 7.86 -3.04
C GLN A 27 2.72 7.33 -2.82
N GLY A 28 1.77 7.98 -3.48
CA GLY A 28 0.36 7.64 -3.48
C GLY A 28 -0.44 8.13 -2.26
N GLY A 29 -1.76 8.04 -2.37
CA GLY A 29 -2.71 8.36 -1.30
C GLY A 29 -2.78 9.84 -0.90
N ARG A 30 -2.33 10.76 -1.76
CA ARG A 30 -2.39 12.22 -1.48
C ARG A 30 -3.80 12.77 -1.59
N ASP A 31 -4.52 12.36 -2.62
CA ASP A 31 -5.92 12.72 -2.85
C ASP A 31 -6.79 11.45 -2.81
N PRO A 32 -7.67 11.30 -1.80
CA PRO A 32 -8.59 10.16 -1.74
C PRO A 32 -9.63 10.15 -2.85
N HIS A 33 -9.86 11.27 -3.54
CA HIS A 33 -10.84 11.39 -4.63
C HIS A 33 -10.22 11.17 -6.01
N ALA A 34 -8.90 11.00 -6.11
CA ALA A 34 -8.24 10.68 -7.37
C ALA A 34 -8.75 9.36 -7.97
N ALA A 35 -8.68 9.24 -9.30
CA ALA A 35 -9.11 8.03 -10.01
C ALA A 35 -8.23 6.80 -9.70
N LEU A 36 -6.96 7.02 -9.36
CA LEU A 36 -5.98 5.99 -9.01
C LEU A 36 -5.21 6.39 -7.75
N PRO A 37 -4.64 5.43 -7.00
CA PRO A 37 -3.91 5.72 -5.76
C PRO A 37 -2.53 6.34 -6.00
N SER A 38 -2.06 6.38 -7.24
CA SER A 38 -0.71 6.78 -7.62
C SER A 38 -0.56 8.28 -7.82
N ASN A 39 0.66 8.80 -7.63
CA ASN A 39 1.06 10.12 -8.11
C ASN A 39 2.09 9.98 -9.22
N PRO A 40 2.18 10.93 -10.17
CA PRO A 40 3.27 10.93 -11.15
C PRO A 40 4.61 11.16 -10.46
N VAL A 41 5.62 10.40 -10.89
CA VAL A 41 7.04 10.60 -10.51
C VAL A 41 7.90 10.78 -11.76
N ARG A 42 8.90 11.65 -11.67
CA ARG A 42 9.88 11.87 -12.74
C ARG A 42 10.97 10.81 -12.65
N VAL A 43 10.91 9.83 -13.54
CA VAL A 43 11.73 8.62 -13.45
C VAL A 43 13.22 8.95 -13.37
N ALA A 44 13.74 9.83 -14.25
CA ALA A 44 15.15 10.17 -14.24
C ALA A 44 15.61 10.86 -12.94
N ARG A 45 14.77 11.69 -12.33
CA ARG A 45 15.09 12.37 -11.07
C ARG A 45 15.13 11.37 -9.92
N GLU A 46 14.10 10.54 -9.84
CA GLU A 46 13.98 9.50 -8.81
C GLU A 46 15.12 8.47 -8.94
N TRP A 47 15.44 8.05 -10.17
CA TRP A 47 16.55 7.15 -10.47
C TRP A 47 17.91 7.71 -10.05
N ALA A 48 18.18 8.98 -10.36
CA ALA A 48 19.44 9.64 -9.99
C ALA A 48 19.61 9.78 -8.47
N GLY A 49 18.51 9.75 -7.71
CA GLY A 49 18.52 9.78 -6.25
C GLY A 49 18.76 8.42 -5.58
N LEU A 50 18.70 7.31 -6.33
CA LEU A 50 18.96 5.98 -5.81
C LEU A 50 20.45 5.74 -5.56
N ASP A 51 20.75 4.90 -4.56
CA ASP A 51 22.11 4.42 -4.35
C ASP A 51 22.61 3.64 -5.58
N PRO A 52 23.91 3.71 -5.92
CA PRO A 52 24.45 3.02 -7.09
C PRO A 52 24.23 1.50 -7.08
N ALA A 53 24.09 0.88 -5.90
CA ALA A 53 23.76 -0.53 -5.77
C ALA A 53 22.32 -0.81 -6.24
N ASP A 54 21.36 0.00 -5.79
CA ASP A 54 19.95 -0.12 -6.18
C ASP A 54 19.77 0.15 -7.68
N GLN A 55 20.48 1.13 -8.24
CA GLN A 55 20.47 1.38 -9.69
C GLN A 55 20.94 0.14 -10.46
N ARG A 56 22.00 -0.54 -10.02
CA ARG A 56 22.48 -1.78 -10.66
C ARG A 56 21.48 -2.92 -10.52
N GLU A 57 20.85 -3.06 -9.36
CA GLU A 57 19.85 -4.10 -9.11
C GLU A 57 18.59 -3.89 -9.95
N LEU A 58 18.10 -2.66 -10.05
CA LEU A 58 16.84 -2.33 -10.71
C LEU A 58 16.98 -2.16 -12.23
N ALA A 59 18.19 -1.92 -12.75
CA ALA A 59 18.39 -1.65 -14.18
C ALA A 59 17.88 -2.76 -15.11
N PRO A 60 18.09 -4.07 -14.82
CA PRO A 60 17.49 -5.14 -15.61
C PRO A 60 15.96 -5.08 -15.63
N LEU A 61 15.31 -4.80 -14.50
CA LEU A 61 13.86 -4.70 -14.41
C LEU A 61 13.34 -3.48 -15.20
N ALA A 62 13.98 -2.31 -15.05
CA ALA A 62 13.63 -1.12 -15.82
C ALA A 62 13.71 -1.38 -17.34
N ARG A 63 14.76 -2.06 -17.82
CA ARG A 63 14.90 -2.46 -19.23
C ARG A 63 13.80 -3.44 -19.67
N GLN A 64 13.47 -4.43 -18.84
CA GLN A 64 12.39 -5.37 -19.14
C GLN A 64 11.02 -4.69 -19.25
N MET A 65 10.81 -3.65 -18.44
CA MET A 65 9.61 -2.81 -18.47
C MET A 65 9.62 -1.77 -19.60
N GLY A 66 10.72 -1.63 -20.35
CA GLY A 66 10.87 -0.62 -21.40
C GLY A 66 11.00 0.81 -20.86
N ILE A 67 11.44 0.98 -19.61
CA ILE A 67 11.61 2.28 -18.97
C ILE A 67 12.99 2.84 -19.32
N ASP A 68 13.01 3.98 -20.02
CA ASP A 68 14.24 4.77 -20.17
C ASP A 68 14.45 5.62 -18.92
N VAL A 69 15.34 5.16 -18.04
CA VAL A 69 15.67 5.84 -16.78
C VAL A 69 16.47 7.14 -16.98
N THR A 70 16.88 7.46 -18.20
CA THR A 70 17.61 8.69 -18.54
C THR A 70 16.72 9.77 -19.17
N ASP A 71 15.49 9.42 -19.56
CA ASP A 71 14.54 10.39 -20.10
C ASP A 71 14.03 11.32 -18.99
N ALA A 72 14.51 12.56 -19.02
CA ALA A 72 14.14 13.60 -18.06
C ALA A 72 12.66 14.03 -18.12
N SER A 73 11.95 13.67 -19.20
CA SER A 73 10.54 13.98 -19.40
C SER A 73 9.60 12.83 -19.01
N LEU A 74 10.13 11.62 -18.80
CA LEU A 74 9.33 10.45 -18.48
C LEU A 74 8.72 10.57 -17.09
N GLU A 75 7.39 10.64 -17.04
CA GLU A 75 6.60 10.56 -15.83
C GLU A 75 5.80 9.26 -15.81
N LEU A 76 5.92 8.49 -14.72
CA LEU A 76 5.18 7.25 -14.51
C LEU A 76 4.40 7.31 -13.20
N PRO A 77 3.23 6.64 -13.11
CA PRO A 77 2.47 6.59 -11.86
C PRO A 77 3.21 5.73 -10.83
N ALA A 78 3.33 6.22 -9.59
CA ALA A 78 3.93 5.49 -8.49
C ALA A 78 3.10 5.53 -7.21
N CYS A 79 3.21 4.48 -6.40
CA CYS A 79 2.48 4.30 -5.15
C CYS A 79 3.30 3.47 -4.15
N ASP A 80 2.95 3.50 -2.87
CA ASP A 80 3.41 2.55 -1.87
C ASP A 80 2.24 1.87 -1.14
N CYS A 81 2.54 0.96 -0.21
CA CYS A 81 1.53 0.18 0.51
C CYS A 81 0.54 1.06 1.29
N SER A 82 1.04 2.08 2.00
CA SER A 82 0.20 2.94 2.86
C SER A 82 -0.61 3.94 2.04
N GLY A 83 -0.02 4.50 0.98
CA GLY A 83 -0.70 5.36 0.03
C GLY A 83 -1.85 4.64 -0.69
N PHE A 84 -1.61 3.39 -1.11
CA PHE A 84 -2.64 2.54 -1.69
C PHE A 84 -3.82 2.32 -0.74
N VAL A 85 -3.57 1.88 0.50
CA VAL A 85 -4.68 1.59 1.43
C VAL A 85 -5.40 2.85 1.89
N CYS A 86 -4.71 3.98 2.09
CA CYS A 86 -5.37 5.25 2.40
C CYS A 86 -6.32 5.66 1.28
N TRP A 87 -5.86 5.61 0.03
CA TRP A 87 -6.72 5.86 -1.12
C TRP A 87 -7.90 4.88 -1.15
N ALA A 88 -7.68 3.57 -0.99
CA ALA A 88 -8.77 2.58 -1.01
C ALA A 88 -9.84 2.86 0.07
N LEU A 89 -9.41 3.30 1.26
CA LEU A 89 -10.29 3.68 2.38
C LEU A 89 -11.02 5.03 2.18
N GLY A 90 -10.63 5.83 1.19
CA GLY A 90 -11.13 7.19 1.02
C GLY A 90 -10.51 8.20 1.99
N LEU A 91 -9.30 7.93 2.49
CA LEU A 91 -8.56 8.78 3.40
C LEU A 91 -7.41 9.49 2.68
N ALA A 92 -7.25 10.78 2.93
CA ALA A 92 -5.98 11.44 2.65
C ALA A 92 -4.91 10.85 3.57
N ARG A 93 -3.79 10.41 3.01
CA ARG A 93 -2.69 9.80 3.78
C ARG A 93 -2.11 10.75 4.83
N PHE A 94 -2.15 12.05 4.54
CA PHE A 94 -1.78 13.11 5.46
C PHE A 94 -3.05 13.80 5.96
N ALA A 95 -3.24 13.81 7.29
CA ALA A 95 -4.34 14.52 7.94
C ALA A 95 -3.74 15.48 8.98
N PRO A 96 -3.82 16.82 8.78
CA PRO A 96 -3.30 17.77 9.76
C PRO A 96 -4.10 17.73 11.07
N GLY A 97 -3.40 17.80 12.20
CA GLY A 97 -3.95 17.86 13.57
C GLY A 97 -3.10 18.77 14.47
N PRO A 98 -3.57 19.13 15.67
CA PRO A 98 -2.96 20.14 16.55
C PRO A 98 -1.52 19.81 16.99
N ASP A 99 -1.10 18.55 16.91
CA ASP A 99 0.26 18.08 17.20
C ASP A 99 1.13 17.90 15.93
N ALA A 100 0.73 18.48 14.80
CA ALA A 100 1.35 18.33 13.47
C ALA A 100 1.31 16.89 12.89
N GLY A 101 0.14 16.51 12.38
CA GLY A 101 -0.04 15.72 11.15
C GLY A 101 0.80 14.44 10.97
N ASP A 102 0.47 13.38 11.69
CA ASP A 102 1.08 12.08 11.47
C ASP A 102 0.65 11.51 10.11
N TRP A 103 1.64 11.31 9.23
CA TRP A 103 1.46 10.52 8.02
C TRP A 103 0.93 9.14 8.39
N ILE A 104 -0.19 8.73 7.78
CA ILE A 104 -0.66 7.35 7.91
C ILE A 104 0.35 6.44 7.20
N ASN A 105 0.98 5.58 8.00
CA ASN A 105 1.93 4.57 7.56
C ASN A 105 1.69 3.25 8.31
N THR A 106 2.45 2.21 7.99
CA THR A 106 2.29 0.88 8.59
C THR A 106 2.48 0.88 10.11
N ASP A 107 3.43 1.65 10.62
CA ASP A 107 3.70 1.76 12.06
C ASP A 107 2.55 2.48 12.78
N SER A 108 2.04 3.57 12.22
CA SER A 108 0.94 4.34 12.81
C SER A 108 -0.37 3.54 12.81
N ILE A 109 -0.66 2.81 11.73
CA ILE A 109 -1.83 1.92 11.63
C ILE A 109 -1.73 0.83 12.70
N TRP A 110 -0.57 0.16 12.76
CA TRP A 110 -0.35 -0.94 13.70
C TRP A 110 -0.40 -0.46 15.16
N ALA A 111 0.23 0.67 15.48
CA ALA A 111 0.26 1.23 16.83
C ALA A 111 -1.14 1.68 17.30
N ASP A 112 -1.95 2.28 16.42
CA ASP A 112 -3.33 2.63 16.76
C ASP A 112 -4.18 1.36 16.97
N ALA A 113 -4.13 0.40 16.04
CA ALA A 113 -4.89 -0.84 16.12
C ALA A 113 -4.55 -1.68 17.36
N SER A 114 -3.27 -1.81 17.69
CA SER A 114 -2.80 -2.57 18.86
C SER A 114 -2.94 -1.81 20.19
N GLY A 115 -3.33 -0.53 20.16
CA GLY A 115 -3.32 0.34 21.32
C GLY A 115 -4.61 1.16 21.45
N PRO A 116 -4.59 2.50 21.24
CA PRO A 116 -5.74 3.37 21.48
C PRO A 116 -7.00 3.07 20.66
N GLN A 117 -6.84 2.45 19.49
CA GLN A 117 -7.89 2.07 18.55
C GLN A 117 -8.82 3.23 18.14
N ARG A 118 -8.24 4.43 17.93
CA ARG A 118 -9.00 5.66 17.63
C ARG A 118 -9.58 5.65 16.23
N ARG A 119 -8.80 5.23 15.24
CA ARG A 119 -9.21 5.13 13.82
C ARG A 119 -9.18 3.69 13.34
N PHE A 120 -8.19 2.92 13.76
CA PHE A 120 -8.03 1.52 13.40
C PHE A 120 -8.36 0.64 14.60
N GLN A 121 -9.34 -0.25 14.46
CA GLN A 121 -9.72 -1.20 15.49
C GLN A 121 -9.10 -2.56 15.15
N GLN A 122 -8.35 -3.18 16.06
CA GLN A 122 -7.84 -4.53 15.83
C GLN A 122 -9.00 -5.54 15.76
N LEU A 123 -8.90 -6.46 14.80
CA LEU A 123 -9.84 -7.56 14.62
C LEU A 123 -9.20 -8.88 15.02
N ARG A 124 -10.02 -9.78 15.60
CA ARG A 124 -9.61 -11.17 15.87
C ARG A 124 -9.63 -12.05 14.62
N ALA A 125 -10.52 -11.74 13.69
CA ALA A 125 -10.71 -12.43 12.43
C ALA A 125 -10.77 -11.41 11.30
N ALA A 126 -10.17 -11.73 10.17
CA ALA A 126 -10.27 -10.96 8.95
C ALA A 126 -11.71 -10.89 8.46
N ARG A 127 -12.02 -9.80 7.76
CA ARG A 127 -13.23 -9.66 6.95
C ARG A 127 -12.91 -8.85 5.68
N PRO A 128 -13.63 -9.03 4.56
CA PRO A 128 -13.43 -8.22 3.37
C PRO A 128 -13.50 -6.71 3.68
N GLY A 129 -12.55 -5.95 3.14
CA GLY A 129 -12.38 -4.51 3.39
C GLY A 129 -11.53 -4.18 4.63
N ALA A 130 -11.22 -5.14 5.49
CA ALA A 130 -10.26 -4.95 6.57
C ALA A 130 -8.82 -4.79 6.05
N LEU A 131 -7.93 -4.32 6.91
CA LEU A 131 -6.49 -4.32 6.67
C LEU A 131 -5.85 -5.58 7.25
N VAL A 132 -4.78 -6.05 6.62
CA VAL A 132 -3.75 -6.85 7.29
C VAL A 132 -2.45 -6.04 7.27
N VAL A 133 -1.81 -5.89 8.42
CA VAL A 133 -0.69 -4.95 8.62
C VAL A 133 0.34 -5.51 9.59
N TYR A 134 1.61 -5.26 9.30
CA TYR A 134 2.69 -5.37 10.27
C TYR A 134 3.58 -4.10 10.23
N PRO A 135 4.17 -3.70 11.36
CA PRO A 135 4.99 -2.49 11.45
C PRO A 135 6.37 -2.74 10.86
N GLN A 136 7.11 -1.69 10.51
CA GLN A 136 8.55 -1.80 10.31
C GLN A 136 9.22 -2.09 11.65
N LYS A 137 8.88 -1.28 12.66
CA LYS A 137 9.50 -1.34 13.98
C LYS A 137 9.33 -2.73 14.59
N ASP A 138 10.43 -3.29 15.10
CA ASP A 138 10.49 -4.59 15.78
C ASP A 138 10.13 -5.82 14.93
N SER A 139 9.82 -5.65 13.64
CA SER A 139 9.45 -6.75 12.74
C SER A 139 10.63 -7.55 12.19
N GLY A 140 11.84 -6.98 12.25
CA GLY A 140 13.03 -7.49 11.56
C GLY A 140 13.06 -7.22 10.05
N GLU A 141 12.04 -6.57 9.50
CA GLU A 141 11.94 -6.21 8.09
C GLU A 141 12.50 -4.81 7.81
N HIS A 142 12.98 -4.58 6.59
CA HIS A 142 13.44 -3.25 6.17
C HIS A 142 12.27 -2.24 6.15
N TYR A 143 11.07 -2.69 5.78
CA TYR A 143 9.85 -1.89 5.75
C TYR A 143 8.68 -2.69 6.34
N GLY A 144 7.77 -1.98 7.01
CA GLY A 144 6.44 -2.52 7.33
C GLY A 144 5.63 -2.72 6.06
N HIS A 145 4.49 -3.42 6.18
CA HIS A 145 3.61 -3.63 5.05
C HIS A 145 2.14 -3.65 5.45
N VAL A 146 1.27 -3.27 4.51
CA VAL A 146 -0.18 -3.24 4.71
C VAL A 146 -0.91 -3.59 3.42
N ALA A 147 -2.05 -4.26 3.56
CA ALA A 147 -2.89 -4.71 2.45
C ALA A 147 -4.39 -4.61 2.80
N ILE A 148 -5.24 -4.52 1.78
CA ILE A 148 -6.70 -4.68 1.91
C ILE A 148 -7.03 -6.17 1.80
N VAL A 149 -7.78 -6.70 2.75
CA VAL A 149 -8.37 -8.06 2.70
C VAL A 149 -9.49 -8.08 1.68
N ILE A 150 -9.36 -8.95 0.68
CA ILE A 150 -10.31 -9.08 -0.43
C ILE A 150 -11.26 -10.26 -0.20
N GLU A 151 -10.72 -11.40 0.21
CA GLU A 151 -11.45 -12.64 0.49
C GLU A 151 -10.95 -13.27 1.78
N THR A 152 -11.82 -14.01 2.47
CA THR A 152 -11.51 -14.75 3.70
C THR A 152 -12.02 -16.18 3.60
N ASP A 153 -11.46 -17.07 4.40
CA ASP A 153 -12.02 -18.41 4.63
C ASP A 153 -13.12 -18.38 5.72
N ASP A 154 -13.66 -19.56 6.03
CA ASP A 154 -14.70 -19.75 7.06
C ASP A 154 -14.17 -19.62 8.50
N GLN A 155 -12.85 -19.71 8.69
CA GLN A 155 -12.17 -19.49 9.97
C GLN A 155 -11.84 -18.01 10.21
N GLY A 156 -12.13 -17.13 9.24
CA GLY A 156 -11.83 -15.71 9.35
C GLY A 156 -10.36 -15.38 9.13
N SER A 157 -9.62 -16.17 8.35
CA SER A 157 -8.29 -15.80 7.84
C SER A 157 -8.42 -15.17 6.47
N ALA A 158 -7.57 -14.18 6.16
CA ALA A 158 -7.48 -13.66 4.80
C ALA A 158 -6.97 -14.77 3.86
N THR A 159 -7.57 -14.90 2.69
CA THR A 159 -7.14 -15.83 1.63
C THR A 159 -6.61 -15.06 0.42
N ARG A 160 -7.16 -13.88 0.16
CA ARG A 160 -6.69 -12.95 -0.87
C ARG A 160 -6.61 -11.52 -0.35
N ILE A 161 -5.57 -10.83 -0.79
CA ILE A 161 -5.30 -9.45 -0.41
C ILE A 161 -4.95 -8.62 -1.64
N ALA A 162 -5.33 -7.34 -1.64
CA ALA A 162 -4.82 -6.35 -2.58
C ALA A 162 -3.76 -5.51 -1.87
N HIS A 163 -2.60 -5.31 -2.49
CA HIS A 163 -1.54 -4.48 -1.91
C HIS A 163 -0.59 -3.93 -2.97
N CYS A 164 0.07 -2.83 -2.63
CA CYS A 164 1.16 -2.25 -3.39
C CYS A 164 2.50 -2.77 -2.84
N SER A 165 3.36 -3.39 -3.65
CA SER A 165 4.71 -3.81 -3.23
C SER A 165 5.73 -3.82 -4.37
N ALA A 166 7.01 -3.69 -4.01
CA ALA A 166 8.11 -3.88 -4.96
C ALA A 166 8.11 -5.31 -5.55
N ASP A 167 7.82 -6.32 -4.72
CA ASP A 167 7.78 -7.72 -5.14
C ASP A 167 6.74 -7.97 -6.24
N ASN A 168 5.58 -7.30 -6.18
CA ASN A 168 4.56 -7.37 -7.22
C ASN A 168 5.10 -6.84 -8.55
N LEU A 169 5.87 -5.75 -8.53
CA LEU A 169 6.44 -5.13 -9.72
C LEU A 169 7.52 -6.00 -10.40
N ARG A 170 8.14 -6.97 -9.70
CA ARG A 170 9.24 -7.79 -10.25
C ARG A 170 8.78 -8.81 -11.30
N SER A 171 7.48 -9.02 -11.49
CA SER A 171 6.93 -10.02 -12.41
C SER A 171 5.83 -9.44 -13.29
N ALA A 172 5.71 -9.94 -14.53
CA ALA A 172 4.63 -9.55 -15.42
C ALA A 172 3.25 -10.02 -14.90
N PRO A 173 2.16 -9.25 -15.10
CA PRO A 173 2.17 -7.87 -15.59
C PRO A 173 2.87 -6.94 -14.58
N TYR A 174 3.74 -6.05 -15.08
CA TYR A 174 4.58 -5.19 -14.23
C TYR A 174 3.74 -4.09 -13.59
N ASP A 175 3.15 -4.41 -12.44
CA ASP A 175 2.32 -3.51 -11.64
C ASP A 175 2.62 -3.76 -10.16
N ALA A 176 2.87 -2.70 -9.41
CA ALA A 176 3.09 -2.78 -7.98
C ALA A 176 1.81 -3.17 -7.23
N ILE A 177 0.63 -2.88 -7.77
CA ILE A 177 -0.66 -3.17 -7.15
C ILE A 177 -1.23 -4.46 -7.75
N LYS A 178 -1.27 -5.51 -6.95
CA LYS A 178 -1.82 -6.82 -7.34
C LYS A 178 -2.69 -7.41 -6.25
N ILE A 179 -3.51 -8.39 -6.65
CA ILE A 179 -4.22 -9.28 -5.74
C ILE A 179 -3.44 -10.59 -5.65
N THR A 180 -3.02 -10.95 -4.44
CA THR A 180 -2.14 -12.10 -4.16
C THR A 180 -2.62 -12.85 -2.92
N THR A 181 -1.92 -13.93 -2.55
CA THR A 181 -2.11 -14.59 -1.25
C THR A 181 -1.44 -13.79 -0.13
N PRO A 182 -1.91 -13.88 1.13
CA PRO A 182 -1.33 -13.12 2.25
C PRO A 182 -0.07 -13.77 2.83
N GLU A 183 0.66 -14.58 2.06
CA GLU A 183 1.75 -15.43 2.55
C GLU A 183 2.82 -14.64 3.33
N LYS A 184 3.16 -13.43 2.87
CA LYS A 184 4.08 -12.51 3.55
C LYS A 184 3.60 -12.13 4.95
N PHE A 185 2.30 -11.89 5.10
CA PHE A 185 1.68 -11.56 6.39
C PHE A 185 1.57 -12.79 7.29
N THR A 186 1.27 -13.96 6.73
CA THR A 186 1.21 -15.22 7.51
C THR A 186 2.57 -15.59 8.11
N ARG A 187 3.67 -15.29 7.42
CA ARG A 187 5.04 -15.51 7.92
C ARG A 187 5.49 -14.49 8.96
N GLN A 188 4.88 -13.31 8.97
CA GLN A 188 5.27 -12.22 9.85
C GLN A 188 4.42 -12.24 11.14
N HIS A 189 5.04 -12.65 12.24
CA HIS A 189 4.40 -12.83 13.55
C HIS A 189 3.78 -11.56 14.16
N LEU A 190 4.21 -10.37 13.73
CA LEU A 190 3.59 -9.10 14.15
C LEU A 190 2.36 -8.71 13.31
N SER A 191 1.97 -9.50 12.32
CA SER A 191 0.81 -9.20 11.49
C SER A 191 -0.49 -9.26 12.29
N ILE A 192 -1.30 -8.22 12.14
CA ILE A 192 -2.64 -8.11 12.74
C ILE A 192 -3.66 -7.75 11.67
N TYR A 193 -4.93 -8.06 11.94
CA TYR A 193 -6.05 -7.51 11.19
C TYR A 193 -6.55 -6.22 11.85
N ALA A 194 -6.88 -5.21 11.05
CA ALA A 194 -7.41 -3.95 11.53
C ALA A 194 -8.59 -3.45 10.69
N TRP A 195 -9.59 -2.86 11.33
CA TRP A 195 -10.73 -2.22 10.67
C TRP A 195 -10.62 -0.70 10.77
N CYS A 196 -10.76 0.01 9.66
CA CYS A 196 -10.88 1.46 9.69
C CYS A 196 -12.30 1.85 10.13
N ARG A 197 -12.43 2.56 11.25
CA ARG A 197 -13.72 2.99 11.83
C ARG A 197 -14.49 3.98 10.95
N ASP A 198 -13.80 4.64 10.02
CA ASP A 198 -14.43 5.54 9.03
C ASP A 198 -15.14 4.76 7.90
N VAL A 199 -14.98 3.44 7.87
CA VAL A 199 -15.65 2.53 6.92
C VAL A 199 -16.91 1.95 7.55
N ALA A 200 -18.03 2.14 6.85
CA ALA A 200 -19.36 1.63 7.23
C ALA A 200 -19.55 0.14 6.88
#